data_AF-A0A7G2JZ47-F1
#
_entry.id   AF-A0A7G2JZ47-F1
#
_cell.length_a   1.000
_cell.length_b   1.000
_cell.length_c   1.000
_cell.angle_alpha   90.00
_cell.angle_beta   90.00
_cell.angle_gamma   90.00
#
_symmetry.space_group_name_H-M   'P 1'
#
loop_
_entity.id
_entity.type
_entity.pdbx_description
1 polymer ?
#
loop_
_entity_poly.entity_id
_entity_poly.type
_entity_poly.pdbx_seq_one_letter_code
_entity_poly.pdbx_strand_id
1 'polypeptide(L)'
;MLLEKEKCCGLPLMVNGFPNRARNIAQFNTDYIGKMVDENGIDVISEASSCSLNLRDEYHHILGIDNAKVRPHIHMVTPFLYQLFKEGKTLPLKPLKLRVAYHTACHVDKAGWAPYTLEVLKKIPSLEIIMLPSQCCGIAGTYGFKSENYEI
;
A
#
# COMPACT_ATOMS: atom_id res chain seq x y z
N MET A 1 -6.99 -7.93 -12.77
CA MET A 1 -8.41 -8.17 -12.44
C MET A 1 -8.67 -7.47 -11.11
N LEU A 2 -9.79 -6.75 -10.97
CA LEU A 2 -10.21 -6.24 -9.66
C LEU A 2 -10.90 -7.39 -8.91
N LEU A 3 -10.74 -7.44 -7.59
CA LEU A 3 -11.48 -8.38 -6.75
C LEU A 3 -12.98 -8.11 -6.89
N GLU A 4 -13.79 -9.12 -7.22
CA GLU A 4 -15.24 -8.90 -7.46
C GLU A 4 -15.95 -8.38 -6.21
N LYS A 5 -15.48 -8.78 -5.03
CA LYS A 5 -15.97 -8.32 -3.74
C LYS A 5 -14.86 -7.67 -2.93
N GLU A 6 -14.62 -6.40 -3.21
CA GLU A 6 -13.70 -5.58 -2.42
C GLU A 6 -14.44 -4.79 -1.33
N LYS A 7 -13.87 -4.74 -0.13
CA LYS A 7 -14.20 -3.72 0.87
C LYS A 7 -12.97 -2.87 1.14
N CYS A 8 -13.20 -1.66 1.66
CA CYS A 8 -12.13 -0.84 2.22
C CYS A 8 -11.23 -1.68 3.15
N CYS A 9 -9.94 -1.35 3.24
CA CYS A 9 -9.04 -2.02 4.18
C CYS A 9 -9.45 -1.82 5.66
N GLY A 10 -10.32 -0.88 5.97
CA GLY A 10 -10.81 -0.67 7.34
C GLY A 10 -9.90 0.18 8.23
N LEU A 11 -8.75 0.66 7.73
CA LEU A 11 -7.84 1.53 8.47
C LEU A 11 -8.54 2.77 9.08
N PRO A 12 -9.42 3.50 8.36
CA PRO A 12 -10.14 4.64 8.95
C PRO A 12 -11.01 4.25 10.16
N LEU A 13 -11.58 3.04 10.17
CA LEU A 13 -12.37 2.55 11.31
C LEU A 13 -11.48 2.21 12.50
N MET A 14 -10.29 1.64 12.25
CA MET A 14 -9.32 1.33 13.31
C MET A 14 -8.87 2.59 14.05
N VAL A 15 -8.50 3.64 13.31
CA VAL A 15 -7.93 4.86 13.91
C VAL A 15 -8.97 5.84 14.47
N ASN A 16 -10.26 5.63 14.19
CA ASN A 16 -11.35 6.48 14.68
C ASN A 16 -12.26 5.78 15.71
N GLY A 17 -11.76 4.74 16.41
CA GLY A 17 -12.48 4.16 17.55
C GLY A 17 -13.59 3.17 17.17
N PHE A 18 -13.54 2.55 16.00
CA PHE A 18 -14.50 1.51 15.57
C PHE A 18 -13.84 0.13 15.34
N PRO A 19 -13.08 -0.41 16.32
CA PRO A 19 -12.27 -1.63 16.12
C PRO A 19 -13.13 -2.87 15.78
N ASN A 20 -14.34 -2.99 16.34
CA ASN A 20 -15.23 -4.12 16.03
C ASN A 20 -15.72 -4.09 14.58
N ARG A 21 -16.02 -2.90 14.04
CA ARG A 21 -16.38 -2.75 12.63
C ARG A 21 -15.18 -3.02 11.73
N ALA A 22 -14.01 -2.53 12.12
CA ALA A 22 -12.76 -2.80 11.41
C ALA A 22 -12.48 -4.32 11.36
N ARG A 23 -12.68 -5.05 12.47
CA ARG A 23 -12.51 -6.51 12.53
C ARG A 23 -13.44 -7.24 11.58
N ASN A 24 -14.71 -6.85 11.50
CA ASN A 24 -15.66 -7.48 10.56
C ASN A 24 -15.25 -7.29 9.10
N ILE A 25 -14.69 -6.11 8.76
CA ILE A 25 -14.17 -5.84 7.41
C ILE A 25 -12.87 -6.62 7.17
N ALA A 26 -11.97 -6.66 8.15
CA ALA A 26 -10.71 -7.37 8.06
C ALA A 26 -10.91 -8.89 7.88
N GLN A 27 -11.86 -9.48 8.62
CA GLN A 27 -12.23 -10.89 8.46
C GLN A 27 -12.76 -11.14 7.04
N PHE A 28 -13.71 -10.31 6.57
CA PHE A 28 -14.25 -10.44 5.22
C PHE A 28 -13.15 -10.38 4.14
N ASN A 29 -12.26 -9.39 4.23
CA ASN A 29 -11.17 -9.23 3.27
C ASN A 29 -10.22 -10.43 3.31
N THR A 30 -9.86 -10.90 4.50
CA THR A 30 -8.98 -12.06 4.69
C THR A 30 -9.60 -13.34 4.11
N ASP A 31 -10.87 -13.59 4.39
CA ASP A 31 -11.60 -14.76 3.88
C ASP A 31 -11.70 -14.71 2.35
N TYR A 32 -12.07 -13.56 1.79
CA TYR A 32 -12.26 -13.42 0.36
C TYR A 32 -10.94 -13.48 -0.42
N ILE A 33 -9.89 -12.80 0.05
CA ILE A 33 -8.56 -12.91 -0.55
C ILE A 33 -8.07 -14.35 -0.44
N GLY A 34 -8.24 -14.99 0.73
CA GLY A 34 -7.84 -16.38 0.94
C GLY A 34 -8.54 -17.34 -0.01
N LYS A 35 -9.82 -17.12 -0.29
CA LYS A 35 -10.58 -17.87 -1.29
C LYS A 35 -10.01 -17.69 -2.70
N MET A 36 -9.73 -16.45 -3.11
CA MET A 36 -9.19 -16.19 -4.46
C MET A 36 -7.76 -16.69 -4.63
N VAL A 37 -6.96 -16.69 -3.56
CA VAL A 37 -5.64 -17.34 -3.56
C VAL A 37 -5.79 -18.84 -3.81
N ASP A 38 -6.73 -19.53 -3.18
CA ASP A 38 -6.95 -20.96 -3.40
C ASP A 38 -7.48 -21.29 -4.80
N GLU A 39 -8.47 -20.53 -5.26
CA GLU A 39 -9.19 -20.84 -6.50
C GLU A 39 -8.43 -20.39 -7.75
N ASN A 40 -7.66 -19.30 -7.65
CA ASN A 40 -7.08 -18.63 -8.81
C ASN A 40 -5.57 -18.37 -8.68
N GLY A 41 -4.96 -18.61 -7.51
CA GLY A 41 -3.53 -18.37 -7.28
C GLY A 41 -3.14 -16.90 -7.43
N ILE A 42 -4.04 -15.96 -7.10
CA ILE A 42 -3.82 -14.53 -7.36
C ILE A 42 -3.01 -13.82 -6.27
N ASP A 43 -2.22 -12.84 -6.70
CA ASP A 43 -1.66 -11.81 -5.83
C ASP A 43 -2.58 -10.56 -5.81
N VAL A 44 -2.69 -9.94 -4.64
CA VAL A 44 -3.37 -8.67 -4.42
C VAL A 44 -2.33 -7.55 -4.44
N ILE A 45 -2.36 -6.75 -5.50
CA ILE A 45 -1.46 -5.61 -5.68
C ILE A 45 -2.23 -4.34 -5.31
N SER A 46 -1.73 -3.61 -4.32
CA SER A 46 -2.28 -2.33 -3.89
C SER A 46 -1.31 -1.18 -4.18
N GLU A 47 -1.84 -0.06 -4.65
CA GLU A 47 -1.08 1.17 -4.87
C GLU A 47 -0.95 1.99 -3.57
N ALA A 48 -2.01 2.00 -2.76
CA ALA A 48 -2.04 2.76 -1.52
C ALA A 48 -1.23 2.07 -0.41
N SER A 49 -0.06 2.64 -0.09
CA SER A 49 0.86 2.12 0.96
C SER A 49 0.20 1.81 2.31
N SER A 50 -0.74 2.64 2.74
CA SER A 50 -1.48 2.44 3.99
C SER A 50 -2.43 1.24 3.91
N CYS A 51 -3.07 1.01 2.76
CA CYS A 51 -3.92 -0.16 2.56
C CYS A 51 -3.08 -1.44 2.49
N SER A 52 -1.95 -1.41 1.77
CA SER A 52 -1.01 -2.53 1.69
C SER A 52 -0.55 -2.98 3.08
N LEU A 53 -0.04 -2.04 3.90
CA LEU A 53 0.41 -2.37 5.25
C LEU A 53 -0.71 -2.84 6.15
N ASN A 54 -1.86 -2.17 6.11
CA ASN A 54 -2.96 -2.53 6.97
C ASN A 54 -3.44 -3.96 6.70
N LEU A 55 -3.72 -4.30 5.44
CA LEU A 55 -4.16 -5.63 5.02
C LEU A 55 -3.10 -6.70 5.34
N ARG A 56 -1.82 -6.39 5.09
CA ARG A 56 -0.72 -7.36 5.15
C ARG A 56 -0.20 -7.60 6.57
N ASP A 57 0.02 -6.52 7.32
CA ASP A 57 0.75 -6.55 8.58
C ASP A 57 -0.13 -6.09 9.76
N GLU A 58 -0.93 -5.04 9.64
CA GLU A 58 -1.64 -4.48 10.81
C GLU A 58 -2.89 -5.27 11.23
N TYR A 59 -3.57 -5.99 10.32
CA TYR A 59 -4.70 -6.85 10.67
C TYR A 59 -4.39 -7.82 11.81
N HIS A 60 -3.23 -8.46 11.72
CA HIS A 60 -2.78 -9.37 12.77
C HIS A 60 -2.41 -8.63 14.05
N HIS A 61 -1.54 -7.63 13.94
CA HIS A 61 -0.97 -6.94 15.11
C HIS A 61 -1.98 -6.09 15.87
N ILE A 62 -2.95 -5.48 15.18
CA ILE A 62 -3.91 -4.53 15.76
C ILE A 62 -5.25 -5.20 16.05
N LEU A 63 -5.77 -6.00 15.12
CA LEU A 63 -7.14 -6.56 15.23
C LEU A 63 -7.17 -8.02 15.70
N GLY A 64 -6.03 -8.71 15.75
CA GLY A 64 -5.92 -10.12 16.10
C GLY A 64 -6.47 -11.06 15.02
N ILE A 65 -6.57 -10.59 13.77
CA ILE A 65 -7.01 -11.42 12.64
C ILE A 65 -5.85 -12.29 12.19
N ASP A 66 -6.06 -13.61 12.12
CA ASP A 66 -5.10 -14.49 11.46
C ASP A 66 -5.18 -14.28 9.94
N ASN A 67 -4.16 -13.62 9.40
CA ASN A 67 -4.02 -13.37 7.97
C ASN A 67 -2.78 -14.07 7.38
N ALA A 68 -2.18 -15.04 8.09
CA ALA A 68 -0.90 -15.66 7.70
C ALA A 68 -0.94 -16.26 6.29
N LYS A 69 -2.09 -16.82 5.90
CA LYS A 69 -2.33 -17.37 4.56
C LYS A 69 -2.26 -16.32 3.45
N VAL A 70 -2.89 -15.16 3.64
CA VAL A 70 -3.04 -14.14 2.60
C VAL A 70 -1.88 -13.16 2.57
N ARG A 71 -1.19 -13.01 3.71
CA ARG A 71 -0.08 -12.07 3.89
C ARG A 71 0.99 -12.14 2.78
N PRO A 72 1.47 -13.32 2.32
CA PRO A 72 2.47 -13.41 1.26
C PRO A 72 1.97 -12.96 -0.12
N HIS A 73 0.66 -12.87 -0.30
CA HIS A 73 0.00 -12.50 -1.55
C HIS A 73 -0.39 -11.03 -1.63
N ILE A 74 -0.17 -10.25 -0.57
CA ILE A 74 -0.50 -8.83 -0.53
C ILE A 74 0.76 -8.02 -0.76
N HIS A 75 0.80 -7.29 -1.87
CA HIS A 75 1.96 -6.52 -2.29
C HIS A 75 1.61 -5.05 -2.50
N MET A 76 2.56 -4.18 -2.14
CA MET A 76 2.56 -2.84 -2.69
C MET A 76 3.12 -2.89 -4.13
N VAL A 77 2.51 -2.12 -5.03
CA VAL A 77 2.84 -2.13 -6.46
C VAL A 77 4.33 -1.94 -6.75
N THR A 78 5.03 -1.07 -6.03
CA THR A 78 6.44 -0.76 -6.31
C THR A 78 7.42 -1.87 -5.89
N PRO A 79 7.36 -2.44 -4.66
CA PRO A 79 8.09 -3.68 -4.35
C PRO A 79 7.79 -4.83 -5.32
N PHE A 80 6.53 -5.01 -5.73
CA PHE A 80 6.14 -6.05 -6.67
C PHE A 80 6.80 -5.87 -8.05
N LEU A 81 6.70 -4.65 -8.62
CA LEU A 81 7.35 -4.32 -9.90
C LEU A 81 8.88 -4.45 -9.82
N TYR A 82 9.46 -4.04 -8.69
CA TYR A 82 10.90 -4.20 -8.46
C TYR A 82 11.32 -5.68 -8.55
N GLN A 83 10.58 -6.58 -7.92
CA GLN A 83 10.85 -8.02 -7.98
C GLN A 83 10.74 -8.56 -9.41
N LEU A 84 9.68 -8.19 -10.15
CA LEU A 84 9.54 -8.59 -11.56
C LEU A 84 10.70 -8.09 -12.43
N PHE A 85 11.20 -6.87 -12.20
CA PHE A 85 12.37 -6.36 -12.90
C PHE A 85 13.65 -7.13 -12.56
N LYS A 86 13.81 -7.59 -11.32
CA LYS A 86 14.93 -8.47 -10.93
C LYS A 86 14.85 -9.84 -11.61
N GLU A 87 13.64 -10.31 -11.90
CA GLU A 87 13.39 -11.55 -12.65
C GLU A 87 13.54 -11.37 -14.17
N GLY A 88 14.00 -10.21 -14.63
CA GLY A 88 14.26 -9.93 -16.04
C GLY A 88 13.02 -9.50 -16.82
N LYS A 89 11.87 -9.27 -16.17
CA LYS A 89 10.72 -8.65 -16.84
C LYS A 89 11.05 -7.20 -17.17
N THR A 90 10.53 -6.71 -18.29
CA THR A 90 10.75 -5.34 -18.77
C THR A 90 9.45 -4.70 -19.19
N LEU A 91 9.34 -3.38 -19.04
CA LEU A 91 8.26 -2.58 -19.59
C LEU A 91 8.79 -1.68 -20.71
N PRO A 92 8.02 -1.45 -21.78
CA PRO A 92 8.40 -0.53 -22.86
C PRO A 92 8.18 0.93 -22.43
N LEU A 93 8.93 1.39 -21.44
CA LEU A 93 8.82 2.75 -20.89
C LEU A 93 9.37 3.77 -21.89
N LYS A 94 8.61 4.84 -22.10
CA LYS A 94 9.03 5.96 -22.97
C LYS A 94 9.84 6.98 -22.16
N PRO A 95 10.77 7.72 -22.79
CA PRO A 95 11.46 8.81 -22.13
C PRO A 95 10.48 9.85 -21.57
N LEU A 96 10.70 10.27 -20.33
CA LEU A 96 9.93 11.28 -19.62
C LEU A 96 10.89 12.33 -19.06
N LYS A 97 11.17 13.38 -19.85
CA LYS A 97 12.10 14.45 -19.49
C LYS A 97 11.48 15.41 -18.47
N LEU A 98 11.29 14.93 -17.25
CA LEU A 98 10.77 15.69 -16.11
C LEU A 98 11.74 15.60 -14.95
N ARG A 99 11.71 16.63 -14.11
CA ARG A 99 12.34 16.65 -12.80
C ARG A 99 11.26 16.60 -11.75
N VAL A 100 11.18 15.50 -11.02
CA VAL A 100 10.08 15.23 -10.07
C VAL A 100 10.62 15.22 -8.64
N ALA A 101 9.92 15.90 -7.74
CA ALA A 101 10.17 15.80 -6.32
C ALA A 101 9.46 14.56 -5.77
N TYR A 102 10.21 13.66 -5.15
CA TYR A 102 9.67 12.46 -4.54
C TYR A 102 9.47 12.68 -3.03
N HIS A 103 8.20 12.62 -2.62
CA HIS A 103 7.80 12.61 -1.23
C HIS A 103 7.60 11.16 -0.77
N THR A 104 8.45 10.69 0.14
CA THR A 104 8.32 9.35 0.70
C THR A 104 7.13 9.31 1.64
N ALA A 105 6.08 8.58 1.26
CA ALA A 105 4.93 8.38 2.14
C ALA A 105 5.34 7.66 3.43
N CYS A 106 4.78 8.06 4.58
CA CYS A 106 5.19 7.55 5.89
C CYS A 106 5.05 6.02 6.05
N HIS A 107 4.04 5.41 5.43
CA HIS A 107 3.86 3.96 5.42
C HIS A 107 4.93 3.27 4.55
N VAL A 108 5.30 3.86 3.40
CA VAL A 108 6.40 3.35 2.57
C VAL A 108 7.73 3.39 3.32
N ASP A 109 7.98 4.49 4.04
CA ASP A 109 9.20 4.68 4.83
C ASP A 109 9.28 3.68 5.99
N LYS A 110 8.23 3.59 6.82
CA LYS A 110 8.16 2.64 7.95
C LYS A 110 8.28 1.18 7.53
N ALA A 111 7.80 0.84 6.33
CA ALA A 111 7.90 -0.50 5.78
C ALA A 111 9.26 -0.81 5.13
N GLY A 112 10.15 0.18 5.01
CA GLY A 112 11.42 0.06 4.30
C GLY A 112 11.27 -0.09 2.79
N TRP A 113 10.14 0.34 2.20
CA TRP A 113 9.83 0.15 0.78
C TRP A 113 10.30 1.28 -0.13
N ALA A 114 10.82 2.37 0.43
CA ALA A 114 11.28 3.53 -0.33
C ALA A 114 12.35 3.16 -1.38
N PRO A 115 13.40 2.36 -1.07
CA PRO A 115 14.40 2.00 -2.07
C PRO A 115 13.82 1.28 -3.29
N TYR A 116 12.86 0.36 -3.09
CA TYR A 116 12.23 -0.37 -4.19
C TYR A 116 11.44 0.55 -5.11
N THR A 117 10.75 1.54 -4.55
CA THR A 117 10.03 2.55 -5.32
C THR A 117 10.98 3.37 -6.19
N LEU A 118 12.11 3.79 -5.64
CA LEU A 118 13.11 4.57 -6.38
C LEU A 118 13.75 3.75 -7.51
N GLU A 119 14.06 2.48 -7.28
CA GLU A 119 14.58 1.60 -8.32
C GLU A 119 13.58 1.37 -9.46
N VAL A 120 12.28 1.27 -9.15
CA VAL A 120 11.23 1.21 -10.18
C VAL A 120 11.15 2.51 -10.98
N LEU A 121 11.14 3.67 -10.32
CA LEU A 121 11.05 4.96 -11.00
C LEU A 121 12.27 5.24 -11.88
N LYS A 122 13.47 4.83 -11.47
CA LYS A 122 14.72 4.93 -12.27
C LYS A 122 14.67 4.16 -13.58
N LYS A 123 13.73 3.21 -13.77
CA LYS A 123 13.53 2.55 -15.06
C LYS A 123 12.92 3.46 -16.11
N ILE A 124 12.31 4.57 -15.72
CA ILE A 124 11.73 5.55 -16.66
C ILE A 124 12.87 6.38 -17.27
N PRO A 125 13.15 6.29 -18.57
CA PRO A 125 14.28 7.00 -19.17
C PRO A 125 14.11 8.51 -19.07
N SER A 126 15.21 9.25 -18.87
CA SER A 126 15.22 10.72 -18.77
C SER A 126 14.46 11.34 -17.59
N LEU A 127 13.92 10.53 -16.67
CA LEU A 127 13.29 11.02 -15.45
C LEU A 127 14.37 11.36 -14.41
N GLU A 128 14.38 12.60 -13.94
CA GLU A 128 15.21 13.04 -12.81
C GLU A 128 14.36 13.04 -11.54
N ILE A 129 14.81 12.30 -10.52
CA ILE A 129 14.11 12.19 -9.23
C ILE A 129 14.90 12.95 -8.18
N ILE A 130 14.23 13.91 -7.53
CA ILE A 130 14.76 14.66 -6.39
C ILE A 130 14.09 14.15 -5.12
N MET A 131 14.85 13.47 -4.28
CA MET A 131 14.37 13.04 -2.96
C MET A 131 14.14 14.25 -2.06
N LEU A 132 12.94 14.40 -1.54
CA LEU A 132 12.66 15.37 -0.49
C LEU A 132 13.04 14.78 0.87
N PRO A 133 13.54 15.60 1.83
CA PRO A 133 13.63 15.22 3.24
C PRO A 133 12.21 15.12 3.81
N SER A 134 11.55 14.01 3.49
CA SER A 134 10.11 13.85 3.62
C SER A 134 9.73 13.69 5.09
N GLN A 135 8.65 14.36 5.48
CA GLN A 135 7.94 14.15 6.74
C GLN A 135 6.53 13.69 6.44
N CYS A 136 5.68 13.51 7.45
CA CYS A 136 4.25 13.26 7.20
C CYS A 136 3.66 14.40 6.34
N CYS A 137 2.92 14.07 5.27
CA CYS A 137 2.21 15.05 4.45
C CYS A 137 1.01 15.72 5.15
N GLY A 138 0.73 15.37 6.40
CA GLY A 138 -0.36 15.93 7.21
C GLY A 138 -1.71 15.22 7.07
N ILE A 139 -1.88 14.33 6.08
CA ILE A 139 -3.18 13.66 5.88
C ILE A 139 -3.48 12.65 7.00
N ALA A 140 -2.46 11.89 7.43
CA ALA A 140 -2.50 10.84 8.46
C ALA A 140 -3.87 10.12 8.57
N GLY A 141 -4.30 9.50 7.46
CA GLY A 141 -5.63 8.90 7.35
C GLY A 141 -6.73 9.95 7.24
N THR A 142 -7.43 10.21 8.34
CA THR A 142 -8.51 11.21 8.39
C THR A 142 -8.11 12.50 9.13
N TYR A 143 -6.91 12.55 9.71
CA TYR A 143 -6.46 13.68 10.50
C TYR A 143 -6.53 15.01 9.71
N GLY A 144 -6.01 15.02 8.49
CA GLY A 144 -6.01 16.22 7.64
C GLY A 144 -7.41 16.67 7.15
N PHE A 145 -8.47 15.95 7.48
CA PHE A 145 -9.85 16.35 7.18
C PHE A 145 -10.60 16.91 8.40
N LYS A 146 -10.06 16.77 9.63
CA LYS A 146 -10.76 17.21 10.84
C LYS A 146 -10.55 18.70 11.04
N SER A 147 -11.65 19.46 11.07
CA SER A 147 -11.62 20.92 11.28
C SER A 147 -10.95 21.31 12.61
N GLU A 148 -11.06 20.47 13.63
CA GLU A 148 -10.41 20.64 14.94
C GLU A 148 -8.88 20.77 14.87
N ASN A 149 -8.25 20.31 13.78
CA ASN A 149 -6.80 20.35 13.60
C ASN A 149 -6.29 21.62 12.91
N TYR A 150 -7.19 22.56 12.60
CA TYR A 150 -6.86 23.82 11.92
C TYR A 150 -7.32 25.00 12.77
N GLU A 151 -6.46 25.98 12.94
CA GLU A 151 -6.87 27.30 13.42
C GLU A 151 -7.66 27.97 12.28
N ILE A 152 -8.96 28.17 12.49
CA ILE A 152 -9.86 28.86 11.55
C ILE A 152 -10.01 30.31 11.98
#